data_AF-A0A7Y0BDH4-F1
#
_entry.id   AF-A0A7Y0BDH4-F1
#
_cell.length_a   1.000
_cell.length_b   1.000
_cell.length_c   1.000
_cell.angle_alpha   90.00
_cell.angle_beta   90.00
_cell.angle_gamma   90.00
#
_symmetry.space_group_name_H-M   'P 1'
#
loop_
_entity.id
_entity.type
_entity.pdbx_description
1 polymer ?
#
loop_
_entity_poly.entity_id
_entity_poly.type
_entity_poly.pdbx_seq_one_letter_code
_entity_poly.pdbx_strand_id
1 'polypeptide(L)'
;MAGAKFTPAKGLEEQLARMVAPAVRSIAQQVEVEAKRLAPPVKKWVTMGDNKVRPTHVEANGQEVPDNLRFKLTSMDWDIKHRGVGAHTYMIRPKDESSRAVANLKNCRCTVHRDPDGIAQHINTGQPIVAGKKVTVTVSVRAPLVVEAEVGTVYPGNLRADGTFFMSRAAAIVAARR
;
A
#
# COMPACT_ATOMS: atom_id res chain seq x y z
N MET A 1 39.55 -36.51 24.65
CA MET A 1 39.34 -36.78 23.21
C MET A 1 39.34 -35.44 22.48
N ALA A 2 40.37 -35.15 21.69
CA ALA A 2 40.39 -33.95 20.86
C ALA A 2 39.48 -34.20 19.65
N GLY A 3 38.32 -33.54 19.61
CA GLY A 3 37.39 -33.64 18.48
C GLY A 3 38.04 -33.14 17.19
N ALA A 4 37.74 -33.80 16.07
CA ALA A 4 38.22 -33.38 14.76
C ALA A 4 37.79 -31.92 14.48
N LYS A 5 38.76 -31.05 14.19
CA LYS A 5 38.47 -29.68 13.73
C LYS A 5 38.04 -29.75 12.27
N PHE A 6 36.81 -29.33 11.99
CA PHE A 6 36.32 -29.17 10.63
C PHE A 6 37.04 -28.01 9.94
N THR A 7 37.67 -28.30 8.80
CA THR A 7 38.26 -27.29 7.92
C THR A 7 37.44 -27.27 6.63
N PRO A 8 36.59 -26.25 6.39
CA PRO A 8 35.79 -26.19 5.18
C PRO A 8 36.67 -26.10 3.94
N ALA A 9 36.27 -26.81 2.88
CA ALA A 9 36.88 -26.63 1.57
C ALA A 9 36.66 -25.19 1.08
N LYS A 10 37.64 -24.61 0.38
CA LYS A 10 37.49 -23.27 -0.21
C LYS A 10 36.26 -23.26 -1.13
N GLY A 11 35.39 -22.26 -0.96
CA GLY A 11 34.16 -22.13 -1.74
C GLY A 11 32.98 -22.98 -1.26
N LEU A 12 33.13 -23.79 -0.21
CA LEU A 12 32.04 -24.59 0.35
C LEU A 12 30.84 -23.72 0.78
N GLU A 13 31.11 -22.54 1.35
CA GLU A 13 30.07 -21.61 1.82
C GLU A 13 29.26 -21.05 0.66
N GLU A 14 29.89 -20.77 -0.48
CA GLU A 14 29.21 -20.30 -1.67
C GLU A 14 28.40 -21.42 -2.33
N GLN A 15 28.94 -22.64 -2.37
CA GLN A 15 28.20 -23.81 -2.84
C GLN A 15 26.96 -24.06 -1.97
N LEU A 16 27.12 -23.98 -0.64
CA LEU A 16 26.01 -24.10 0.30
C LEU A 16 25.00 -22.97 0.11
N ALA A 17 25.44 -21.72 -0.08
CA ALA A 17 24.57 -20.58 -0.37
C ALA A 17 23.74 -20.82 -1.65
N ARG A 18 24.35 -21.35 -2.71
CA ARG A 18 23.62 -21.73 -3.94
C ARG A 18 22.61 -22.85 -3.69
N MET A 19 22.94 -23.84 -2.85
CA MET A 19 22.02 -24.93 -2.49
C MET A 19 20.81 -24.45 -1.68
N VAL A 20 20.98 -23.48 -0.78
CA VAL A 20 19.86 -22.96 0.03
C VAL A 20 19.05 -21.88 -0.68
N ALA A 21 19.56 -21.31 -1.79
CA ALA A 21 18.91 -20.22 -2.51
C ALA A 21 17.45 -20.52 -2.93
N PRO A 22 17.09 -21.72 -3.43
CA PRO A 22 15.70 -22.06 -3.71
C PRO A 22 14.80 -22.05 -2.46
N ALA A 23 15.31 -22.51 -1.31
CA ALA A 23 14.57 -22.50 -0.06
C ALA A 23 14.34 -21.07 0.44
N VAL A 24 15.33 -20.18 0.33
CA VAL A 24 15.18 -18.75 0.65
C VAL A 24 14.16 -18.09 -0.28
N ARG A 25 14.16 -18.43 -1.58
CA ARG A 25 13.14 -17.94 -2.52
C ARG A 25 11.74 -18.41 -2.14
N SER A 26 11.58 -19.66 -1.73
CA SER A 26 10.29 -20.19 -1.27
C SER A 26 9.75 -19.43 -0.06
N ILE A 27 10.63 -19.03 0.89
CA ILE A 27 10.23 -18.16 2.02
C ILE A 27 9.70 -16.83 1.52
N ALA A 28 10.44 -16.19 0.62
CA ALA A 28 10.04 -14.90 0.07
C ALA A 28 8.70 -14.99 -0.70
N GLN A 29 8.45 -16.09 -1.42
CA GLN A 29 7.16 -16.34 -2.06
C GLN A 29 6.02 -16.49 -1.05
N GLN A 30 6.27 -17.10 0.11
CA GLN A 30 5.27 -17.14 1.19
C GLN A 30 4.98 -15.73 1.72
N VAL A 31 6.01 -14.89 1.85
CA VAL A 31 5.84 -13.48 2.25
C VAL A 31 5.02 -12.73 1.19
N GLU A 32 5.29 -12.93 -0.09
CA GLU A 32 4.50 -12.35 -1.18
C GLU A 32 3.02 -12.75 -1.10
N VAL A 33 2.71 -14.03 -0.88
CA VAL A 33 1.33 -14.51 -0.76
C VAL A 33 0.61 -13.85 0.42
N GLU A 34 1.25 -13.77 1.59
CA GLU A 34 0.66 -13.10 2.74
C GLU A 34 0.54 -11.58 2.52
N ALA A 35 1.53 -10.96 1.87
CA ALA A 35 1.50 -9.53 1.56
C ALA A 35 0.35 -9.20 0.59
N LYS A 36 0.13 -10.04 -0.43
CA LYS A 36 -1.01 -9.93 -1.35
C LYS A 36 -2.35 -10.06 -0.64
N ARG A 37 -2.46 -10.99 0.30
CA ARG A 37 -3.68 -11.18 1.10
C ARG A 37 -3.99 -10.01 2.03
N LEU A 38 -2.96 -9.34 2.54
CA LEU A 38 -3.08 -8.22 3.48
C LEU A 38 -3.12 -6.85 2.80
N ALA A 39 -2.68 -6.76 1.54
CA ALA A 39 -2.64 -5.53 0.80
C ALA A 39 -4.04 -4.91 0.70
N PRO A 40 -4.16 -3.58 0.88
CA PRO A 40 -5.44 -2.93 0.73
C PRO A 40 -5.91 -2.98 -0.73
N PRO A 41 -7.23 -3.09 -0.95
CA PRO A 41 -7.84 -2.76 -2.23
C PRO A 41 -7.49 -1.35 -2.67
N VAL A 42 -7.65 -1.07 -3.96
CA VAL A 42 -7.66 0.31 -4.49
C VAL A 42 -9.10 0.72 -4.72
N LYS A 43 -9.38 2.00 -4.49
CA LYS A 43 -10.68 2.61 -4.74
C LYS A 43 -10.55 3.77 -5.73
N LYS A 44 -11.56 3.89 -6.58
CA LYS A 44 -11.67 4.89 -7.63
C LYS A 44 -12.88 5.77 -7.40
N TRP A 45 -12.69 7.08 -7.46
CA TRP A 45 -13.79 8.02 -7.44
C TRP A 45 -14.47 8.07 -8.81
N VAL A 46 -15.79 7.83 -8.85
CA VAL A 46 -16.56 7.80 -10.10
C VAL A 46 -17.67 8.82 -10.03
N THR A 47 -17.70 9.74 -10.99
CA THR A 47 -18.78 10.72 -11.15
C THR A 47 -19.80 10.26 -12.18
N MET A 48 -21.07 10.62 -11.97
CA MET A 48 -22.08 10.54 -13.05
C MET A 48 -21.70 11.49 -14.19
N GLY A 49 -21.88 11.05 -15.44
CA GLY A 49 -21.55 11.84 -16.64
C GLY A 49 -22.57 12.93 -16.99
N ASP A 50 -23.22 13.54 -16.01
CA ASP A 50 -24.20 14.61 -16.25
C ASP A 50 -23.76 15.97 -15.71
N ASN A 51 -24.35 17.03 -16.28
CA ASN A 51 -23.96 18.42 -16.03
C ASN A 51 -24.37 18.94 -14.63
N LYS A 52 -24.90 18.08 -13.75
CA LYS A 52 -25.27 18.48 -12.38
C LYS A 52 -24.20 18.09 -11.36
N VAL A 53 -23.14 17.38 -11.77
CA VAL A 53 -21.99 17.10 -10.91
C VAL A 53 -21.17 18.38 -10.73
N ARG A 54 -20.74 18.64 -9.49
CA ARG A 54 -19.93 19.81 -9.17
C ARG A 54 -18.54 19.73 -9.84
N PRO A 55 -17.95 20.86 -10.26
CA PRO A 55 -16.61 20.87 -10.86
C PRO A 55 -15.54 20.17 -10.01
N THR A 56 -15.52 20.43 -8.69
CA THR A 56 -14.56 19.79 -7.76
C THR A 56 -14.66 18.27 -7.72
N HIS A 57 -15.84 17.70 -8.02
CA HIS A 57 -16.05 16.27 -8.08
C HIS A 57 -15.69 15.70 -9.45
N VAL A 58 -15.95 16.47 -10.53
CA VAL A 58 -15.49 16.13 -11.89
C VAL A 58 -13.97 16.07 -11.94
N GLU A 59 -13.28 17.01 -11.28
CA GLU A 59 -11.81 17.00 -11.13
C GLU A 59 -11.31 15.73 -10.41
N ALA A 60 -12.06 15.25 -9.43
CA ALA A 60 -11.72 14.03 -8.70
C ALA A 60 -12.08 12.75 -9.46
N ASN A 61 -12.84 12.84 -10.57
CA ASN A 61 -13.23 11.68 -11.34
C ASN A 61 -12.01 10.90 -11.83
N GLY A 62 -12.03 9.60 -11.61
CA GLY A 62 -10.94 8.71 -11.98
C GLY A 62 -9.76 8.72 -11.03
N GLN A 63 -9.76 9.54 -9.97
CA GLN A 63 -8.73 9.45 -8.94
C GLN A 63 -8.76 8.06 -8.30
N GLU A 64 -7.60 7.40 -8.29
CA GLU A 64 -7.39 6.08 -7.69
C GLU A 64 -6.47 6.21 -6.48
N VAL A 65 -6.91 5.67 -5.34
CA VAL A 65 -6.14 5.65 -4.09
C VAL A 65 -6.34 4.32 -3.37
N PRO A 66 -5.37 3.83 -2.59
CA PRO A 66 -5.56 2.73 -1.66
C PRO A 66 -6.78 2.95 -0.73
N ASP A 67 -7.52 1.90 -0.38
CA ASP A 67 -8.81 2.02 0.32
C ASP A 67 -8.70 2.66 1.71
N ASN A 68 -7.56 2.48 2.38
CA ASN A 68 -7.28 3.13 3.67
C ASN A 68 -6.95 4.63 3.56
N LEU A 69 -6.63 5.12 2.36
CA LEU A 69 -6.28 6.52 2.12
C LEU A 69 -7.50 7.36 1.70
N ARG A 70 -7.31 8.68 1.67
CA ARG A 70 -8.35 9.65 1.31
C ARG A 70 -8.13 10.20 -0.10
N PHE A 71 -9.23 10.37 -0.84
CA PHE A 71 -9.29 11.16 -2.06
C PHE A 71 -8.95 12.62 -1.76
N LYS A 72 -8.33 13.31 -2.72
CA LYS A 72 -7.96 14.72 -2.63
C LYS A 72 -8.85 15.52 -3.57
N LEU A 73 -9.69 16.38 -3.01
CA LEU A 73 -10.58 17.26 -3.76
C LEU A 73 -10.18 18.72 -3.56
N THR A 74 -10.43 19.55 -4.57
CA THR A 74 -10.40 21.01 -4.40
C THR A 74 -11.48 21.42 -3.40
N SER A 75 -11.10 22.22 -2.41
CA SER A 75 -12.04 22.74 -1.42
C SER A 75 -12.91 23.83 -2.04
N MET A 76 -14.18 23.89 -1.65
CA MET A 76 -15.06 24.98 -2.03
C MET A 76 -14.73 26.23 -1.21
N ASP A 77 -14.83 27.41 -1.82
CA ASP A 77 -14.63 28.71 -1.15
C ASP A 77 -15.42 28.86 0.14
N TRP A 78 -16.64 28.35 0.17
CA TRP A 78 -17.47 28.40 1.37
C TRP A 78 -16.85 27.62 2.52
N ASP A 79 -16.36 26.40 2.26
CA ASP A 79 -15.72 25.57 3.28
C ASP A 79 -14.40 26.24 3.74
N ILE A 80 -13.62 26.82 2.82
CA ILE A 80 -12.39 27.54 3.16
C ILE A 80 -12.70 28.70 4.12
N LYS A 81 -13.67 29.55 3.77
CA LYS A 81 -14.02 30.76 4.53
C LYS A 81 -14.69 30.47 5.88
N HIS A 82 -15.49 29.40 5.98
CA HIS A 82 -16.35 29.17 7.16
C HIS A 82 -15.97 27.95 8.00
N ARG A 83 -15.15 27.03 7.48
CA ARG A 83 -14.77 25.78 8.17
C ARG A 83 -13.28 25.67 8.41
N GLY A 84 -12.48 26.59 7.86
CA GLY A 84 -11.03 26.60 8.00
C GLY A 84 -10.37 25.38 7.34
N VAL A 85 -11.01 24.80 6.30
CA VAL A 85 -10.33 23.81 5.47
C VAL A 85 -9.32 24.51 4.56
N GLY A 86 -8.21 23.84 4.23
CA GLY A 86 -7.22 24.37 3.30
C GLY A 86 -7.73 24.36 1.85
N ALA A 87 -6.83 24.64 0.90
CA ALA A 87 -7.13 24.62 -0.54
C ALA A 87 -7.64 23.26 -1.04
N HIS A 88 -7.35 22.19 -0.30
CA HIS A 88 -7.83 20.85 -0.59
C HIS A 88 -8.54 20.23 0.63
N THR A 89 -9.53 19.40 0.34
CA THR A 89 -10.20 18.54 1.31
C THR A 89 -9.90 17.08 1.01
N TYR A 90 -9.97 16.25 2.06
CA TYR A 90 -9.58 14.85 2.01
C TYR A 90 -10.74 13.96 2.43
N MET A 91 -11.25 13.19 1.50
CA MET A 91 -12.48 12.40 1.67
C MET A 91 -12.20 10.91 1.55
N ILE A 92 -12.74 10.09 2.46
CA ILE A 92 -12.67 8.63 2.36
C ILE A 92 -13.52 8.12 1.19
N ARG A 93 -14.65 8.79 0.94
CA ARG A 93 -15.65 8.44 -0.08
C ARG A 93 -16.55 9.64 -0.40
N PRO A 94 -17.35 9.60 -1.48
CA PRO A 94 -18.44 10.53 -1.69
C PRO A 94 -19.34 10.62 -0.46
N LYS A 95 -19.74 11.85 -0.10
CA LYS A 95 -20.53 12.14 1.11
C LYS A 95 -19.82 11.77 2.42
N ASP A 96 -18.48 11.78 2.45
CA ASP A 96 -17.70 11.62 3.68
C ASP A 96 -17.83 12.84 4.62
N GLU A 97 -18.64 12.69 5.66
CA GLU A 97 -18.86 13.71 6.69
C GLU A 97 -17.62 13.99 7.55
N SER A 98 -16.65 13.06 7.59
CA SER A 98 -15.41 13.26 8.35
C SER A 98 -14.48 14.31 7.73
N SER A 99 -14.68 14.66 6.45
CA SER A 99 -13.85 15.60 5.70
C SER A 99 -14.01 17.07 6.10
N ARG A 100 -15.05 17.40 6.89
CA ARG A 100 -15.48 18.77 7.24
C ARG A 100 -15.93 19.65 6.06
N ALA A 101 -15.75 19.20 4.81
CA ALA A 101 -16.10 19.92 3.59
C ALA A 101 -17.59 19.72 3.22
N VAL A 102 -18.47 20.37 3.97
CA VAL A 102 -19.92 20.20 3.86
C VAL A 102 -20.45 20.62 2.49
N ALA A 103 -19.84 21.65 1.86
CA ALA A 103 -20.29 22.09 0.56
C ALA A 103 -20.10 21.01 -0.52
N ASN A 104 -19.03 20.20 -0.42
CA ASN A 104 -18.80 19.05 -1.30
C ASN A 104 -19.79 17.89 -1.05
N LEU A 105 -20.43 17.81 0.13
CA LEU A 105 -21.41 16.75 0.40
C LEU A 105 -22.77 17.01 -0.29
N LYS A 106 -23.14 18.28 -0.44
CA LYS A 106 -24.47 18.70 -0.93
C LYS A 106 -24.67 18.32 -2.39
N ASN A 107 -25.74 17.56 -2.65
CA ASN A 107 -26.11 17.04 -3.98
C ASN A 107 -24.99 16.22 -4.64
N CYS A 108 -24.15 15.55 -3.83
CA CYS A 108 -23.13 14.65 -4.37
C CYS A 108 -23.78 13.46 -5.10
N ARG A 109 -23.33 13.24 -6.34
CA ARG A 109 -23.80 12.18 -7.25
C ARG A 109 -22.69 11.22 -7.65
N CYS A 110 -21.68 11.09 -6.79
CA CYS A 110 -20.49 10.28 -7.05
C CYS A 110 -20.59 8.96 -6.30
N THR A 111 -19.91 7.94 -6.81
CA THR A 111 -19.77 6.62 -6.20
C THR A 111 -18.29 6.27 -6.07
N VAL A 112 -18.02 5.17 -5.35
CA VAL A 112 -16.68 4.57 -5.30
C VAL A 112 -16.76 3.23 -5.98
N HIS A 113 -15.87 3.00 -6.93
CA HIS A 113 -15.59 1.67 -7.44
C HIS A 113 -14.38 1.10 -6.70
N ARG A 114 -14.40 -0.19 -6.35
CA ARG A 114 -13.32 -0.85 -5.61
C ARG A 114 -12.73 -1.96 -6.47
N ASP A 115 -11.41 -1.96 -6.57
CA ASP A 115 -10.60 -3.03 -7.12
C ASP A 115 -9.94 -3.81 -5.97
N PRO A 116 -10.39 -5.05 -5.68
CA PRO A 116 -9.86 -5.85 -4.59
C PRO A 116 -8.38 -6.21 -4.76
N ASP A 117 -7.89 -6.31 -6.00
CA ASP A 117 -6.52 -6.73 -6.30
C ASP A 117 -5.54 -5.55 -6.42
N GLY A 118 -6.03 -4.32 -6.25
CA GLY A 118 -5.36 -3.06 -6.56
C GLY A 118 -3.86 -2.99 -6.21
N ILE A 119 -3.47 -3.02 -4.93
CA ILE A 119 -2.04 -3.04 -4.55
C ILE A 119 -1.43 -4.43 -4.70
N ALA A 120 -2.22 -5.48 -4.44
CA ALA A 120 -1.77 -6.87 -4.41
C ALA A 120 -1.14 -7.31 -5.74
N GLN A 121 -1.71 -6.92 -6.88
CA GLN A 121 -1.19 -7.26 -8.21
C GLN A 121 0.23 -6.72 -8.49
N HIS A 122 0.69 -5.72 -7.74
CA HIS A 122 2.01 -5.10 -7.90
C HIS A 122 3.09 -5.68 -6.98
N ILE A 123 2.74 -6.64 -6.12
CA ILE A 123 3.68 -7.29 -5.20
C ILE A 123 4.35 -8.46 -5.90
N ASN A 124 5.68 -8.51 -5.86
CA ASN A 124 6.48 -9.50 -6.58
C ASN A 124 7.70 -9.95 -5.76
N THR A 125 8.04 -11.23 -5.87
CA THR A 125 9.31 -11.79 -5.37
C THR A 125 10.36 -11.81 -6.47
N GLY A 126 11.52 -11.21 -6.20
CA GLY A 126 12.69 -11.23 -7.07
C GLY A 126 13.40 -12.59 -7.11
N GLN A 127 14.39 -12.71 -7.99
CA GLN A 127 15.27 -13.87 -8.00
C GLN A 127 16.26 -13.83 -6.81
N PRO A 128 16.65 -14.97 -6.25
CA PRO A 128 17.72 -15.04 -5.26
C PRO A 128 19.04 -14.54 -5.85
N ILE A 129 19.69 -13.64 -5.13
CA ILE A 129 21.03 -13.14 -5.41
C ILE A 129 21.98 -13.78 -4.40
N VAL A 130 22.96 -14.54 -4.90
CA VAL A 130 24.02 -15.14 -4.09
C VAL A 130 25.26 -14.26 -4.17
N ALA A 131 25.70 -13.72 -3.04
CA ALA A 131 26.91 -12.91 -2.93
C ALA A 131 27.84 -13.55 -1.89
N GLY A 132 28.78 -14.38 -2.37
CA GLY A 132 29.64 -15.21 -1.51
C GLY A 132 28.80 -16.15 -0.65
N LYS A 133 28.85 -15.96 0.67
CA LYS A 133 28.09 -16.75 1.65
C LYS A 133 26.69 -16.23 1.97
N LYS A 134 26.23 -15.16 1.32
CA LYS A 134 24.93 -14.54 1.58
C LYS A 134 23.98 -14.82 0.43
N VAL A 135 22.74 -15.17 0.77
CA VAL A 135 21.62 -15.25 -0.16
C VAL A 135 20.62 -14.17 0.21
N THR A 136 20.26 -13.33 -0.75
CA THR A 136 19.23 -12.30 -0.60
C THR A 136 18.12 -12.55 -1.60
N VAL A 137 16.87 -12.51 -1.12
CA VAL A 137 15.68 -12.47 -1.99
C VAL A 137 14.87 -11.26 -1.56
N THR A 138 14.45 -10.46 -2.52
CA THR A 138 13.67 -9.24 -2.26
C THR A 138 12.21 -9.47 -2.64
N VAL A 139 11.30 -9.18 -1.70
CA VAL A 139 9.88 -8.99 -2.01
C VAL A 139 9.65 -7.48 -2.12
N SER A 140 9.12 -7.03 -3.24
CA SER A 140 8.91 -5.61 -3.50
C SER A 140 7.52 -5.33 -4.02
N VAL A 141 7.08 -4.10 -3.82
CA VAL A 141 5.82 -3.57 -4.35
C VAL A 141 6.09 -2.19 -4.94
N ARG A 142 5.54 -1.93 -6.12
CA ARG A 142 5.61 -0.63 -6.77
C ARG A 142 4.23 -0.24 -7.28
N ALA A 143 3.58 0.66 -6.55
CA ALA A 143 2.27 1.18 -6.89
C ALA A 143 2.14 2.63 -6.39
N PRO A 144 1.20 3.43 -6.93
CA PRO A 144 0.91 4.76 -6.41
C PRO A 144 0.52 4.72 -4.93
N LEU A 145 1.05 5.67 -4.14
CA LEU A 145 0.75 5.86 -2.72
C LEU A 145 1.01 4.62 -1.82
N VAL A 146 1.87 3.70 -2.27
CA VAL A 146 2.10 2.43 -1.57
C VAL A 146 2.76 2.62 -0.20
N VAL A 147 3.61 3.64 -0.06
CA VAL A 147 4.27 3.93 1.21
C VAL A 147 3.25 4.41 2.22
N GLU A 148 2.43 5.39 1.84
CA GLU A 148 1.34 5.92 2.65
C GLU A 148 0.31 4.83 2.99
N ALA A 149 0.06 3.89 2.08
CA ALA A 149 -0.80 2.74 2.35
C ALA A 149 -0.21 1.79 3.40
N GLU A 150 1.10 1.52 3.35
CA GLU A 150 1.81 0.67 4.30
C GLU A 150 1.88 1.31 5.69
N VAL A 151 2.37 2.55 5.79
CA VAL A 151 2.72 3.17 7.09
C VAL A 151 1.67 4.16 7.61
N GLY A 152 0.70 4.53 6.79
CA GLY A 152 -0.31 5.53 7.11
C GLY A 152 0.15 6.95 6.76
N THR A 153 -0.76 7.90 6.92
CA THR A 153 -0.47 9.33 6.68
C THR A 153 -1.39 10.24 7.49
N VAL A 154 -0.96 11.48 7.67
CA VAL A 154 -1.73 12.54 8.33
C VAL A 154 -1.97 13.65 7.32
N TYR A 155 -3.24 13.92 7.05
CA TYR A 155 -3.69 14.98 6.19
C TYR A 155 -3.91 16.29 6.98
N PRO A 156 -3.93 17.44 6.29
CA PRO A 156 -4.34 18.71 6.89
C PRO A 156 -5.63 18.61 7.72
N GLY A 157 -5.67 19.33 8.84
CA GLY A 157 -6.77 19.25 9.80
C GLY A 157 -6.71 18.03 10.73
N ASN A 158 -5.53 17.39 10.86
CA ASN A 158 -5.29 16.21 11.70
C ASN A 158 -6.18 15.01 11.33
N LEU A 159 -6.60 14.93 10.06
CA LEU A 159 -7.29 13.76 9.53
C LEU A 159 -6.26 12.65 9.34
N ARG A 160 -6.48 11.50 9.96
CA ARG A 160 -5.54 10.37 9.91
C ARG A 160 -6.05 9.28 8.98
N ALA A 161 -5.11 8.63 8.29
CA ALA A 161 -5.30 7.35 7.64
C ALA A 161 -4.30 6.37 8.23
N ASP A 162 -4.80 5.29 8.83
CA ASP A 162 -3.96 4.29 9.46
C ASP A 162 -3.25 3.44 8.40
N GLY A 163 -2.00 3.08 8.70
CA GLY A 163 -1.21 2.16 7.90
C GLY A 163 -1.79 0.75 7.95
N THR A 164 -1.77 0.06 6.82
CA THR A 164 -2.21 -1.34 6.74
C THR A 164 -1.10 -2.32 7.14
N PHE A 165 0.15 -1.87 7.06
CA PHE A 165 1.36 -2.64 7.41
C PHE A 165 1.41 -4.00 6.71
N PHE A 166 0.96 -4.08 5.45
CA PHE A 166 0.76 -5.34 4.74
C PHE A 166 2.09 -6.07 4.46
N MET A 167 3.16 -5.34 4.13
CA MET A 167 4.49 -5.94 3.90
C MET A 167 5.13 -6.42 5.20
N SER A 168 5.16 -5.53 6.20
CA SER A 168 5.79 -5.82 7.50
C SER A 168 5.05 -6.92 8.27
N ARG A 169 3.70 -6.92 8.25
CA ARG A 169 2.91 -8.00 8.86
C ARG A 169 3.05 -9.32 8.11
N ALA A 170 3.13 -9.30 6.79
CA ALA A 170 3.36 -10.52 6.01
C ALA A 170 4.69 -11.19 6.37
N ALA A 171 5.76 -10.39 6.47
CA ALA A 171 7.06 -10.89 6.92
C ALA A 171 7.00 -11.47 8.35
N ALA A 172 6.31 -10.79 9.27
CA ALA A 172 6.12 -11.27 10.64
C ALA A 172 5.33 -12.59 10.72
N ILE A 173 4.27 -12.75 9.92
CA ILE A 173 3.47 -13.97 9.84
C ILE A 173 4.32 -15.15 9.37
N VAL A 174 5.10 -14.97 8.31
CA VAL A 174 5.97 -16.04 7.79
C VAL A 174 7.09 -16.38 8.77
N ALA A 175 7.65 -15.37 9.45
CA ALA A 175 8.65 -15.58 10.48
C ALA A 175 8.12 -16.39 11.67
N ALA A 176 6.88 -16.14 12.11
CA ALA A 176 6.27 -16.82 13.26
C ALA A 176 5.86 -18.29 12.99
N ARG A 177 5.84 -18.74 11.73
CA ARG A 177 5.54 -20.14 11.34
C ARG A 177 6.76 -21.06 11.44
N ARG A 178 7.92 -20.53 11.78
CA ARG A 178 9.21 -21.23 11.81
C ARG A 178 9.79 -21.20 13.21
#